data_AF-A0A816G386-F1
#
_entry.id   AF-A0A816G386-F1
#
_cell.length_a   1.000
_cell.length_b   1.000
_cell.length_c   1.000
_cell.angle_alpha   90.00
_cell.angle_beta   90.00
_cell.angle_gamma   90.00
#
_symmetry.space_group_name_H-M   'P 1'
#
loop_
_entity.id
_entity.type
_entity.pdbx_description
1 polymer ?
#
loop_
_entity_poly.entity_id
_entity_poly.type
_entity_poly.pdbx_seq_one_letter_code
_entity_poly.pdbx_strand_id
1 'polypeptide(L)'
;MAFTPLLPFDSFTDREWVEHTNTTENIIEFCQNIGLIPISPTNPCAKQHNNWYMGACARSRDKYLWRCRTCKTTRSIRDGTFFSKSKLELHQVVDLLFYWSQCNDSHEHLRRHCKFTRESIIIEWKNFMRDICAPYFLLHPPPIDGVGHIVKIDESSWTK
;
A
#
# COMPACT_ATOMS: atom_id res chain seq x y z
N MET A 1 23.38 -1.22 16.14
CA MET A 1 22.80 -2.09 15.10
C MET A 1 21.35 -1.71 14.96
N ALA A 2 21.01 -0.86 13.98
CA ALA A 2 19.62 -0.56 13.70
C ALA A 2 19.09 -1.74 12.88
N PHE A 3 18.27 -2.59 13.49
CA PHE A 3 17.42 -3.49 12.73
C PHE A 3 16.49 -2.57 11.94
N THR A 4 16.73 -2.38 10.65
CA THR A 4 15.65 -2.01 9.74
C THR A 4 14.62 -3.14 9.90
N PRO A 5 13.42 -2.88 10.41
CA PRO A 5 12.38 -3.89 10.39
C PRO A 5 12.26 -4.30 8.92
N LEU A 6 12.43 -5.58 8.62
CA LEU A 6 12.12 -6.09 7.29
C LEU A 6 10.72 -5.59 6.97
N LEU A 7 10.59 -4.82 5.91
CA LEU A 7 9.27 -4.39 5.46
C LEU A 7 8.47 -5.67 5.23
N PRO A 8 7.16 -5.68 5.50
CA PRO A 8 6.35 -6.88 5.28
C PRO A 8 6.43 -7.44 3.85
N PHE A 9 6.90 -6.62 2.91
CA PHE A 9 7.13 -6.95 1.51
C PHE A 9 8.52 -7.57 1.24
N ASP A 10 9.51 -7.37 2.12
CA ASP A 10 10.89 -7.88 1.95
C ASP A 10 10.97 -9.41 2.11
N SER A 11 9.91 -10.04 2.63
CA SER A 11 9.80 -11.50 2.72
C SER A 11 9.38 -12.18 1.42
N PHE A 12 9.14 -11.42 0.35
CA PHE A 12 8.64 -11.96 -0.92
C PHE A 12 9.56 -11.62 -2.10
N THR A 13 9.92 -12.63 -2.88
CA THR A 13 10.35 -12.44 -4.27
C THR A 13 9.17 -12.03 -5.15
N ASP A 14 9.44 -11.48 -6.34
CA ASP A 14 8.40 -11.14 -7.33
C ASP A 14 7.45 -12.30 -7.62
N ARG A 15 8.01 -13.51 -7.80
CA ARG A 15 7.22 -14.72 -8.07
C ARG A 15 6.32 -15.09 -6.89
N GLU A 16 6.88 -15.12 -5.69
CA GLU A 16 6.11 -15.46 -4.48
C GLU A 16 5.02 -14.42 -4.23
N TRP A 17 5.29 -13.15 -4.53
CA TRP A 17 4.30 -12.09 -4.43
C TRP A 17 3.12 -12.31 -5.38
N VAL A 18 3.39 -12.57 -6.66
CA VAL A 18 2.33 -12.85 -7.66
C VAL A 18 1.52 -14.08 -7.28
N GLU A 19 2.15 -15.12 -6.74
CA GLU A 19 1.47 -16.31 -6.24
C GLU A 19 0.62 -16.00 -4.99
N HIS A 20 1.14 -15.16 -4.08
CA HIS A 20 0.46 -14.75 -2.85
C HIS A 20 -0.76 -13.86 -3.14
N THR A 21 -0.66 -12.91 -4.06
CA THR A 21 -1.74 -11.95 -4.39
C THR A 21 -2.70 -12.43 -5.47
N ASN A 22 -2.71 -13.74 -5.77
CA ASN A 22 -3.52 -14.32 -6.85
C ASN A 22 -5.05 -14.24 -6.63
N THR A 23 -5.50 -14.06 -5.37
CA THR A 23 -6.91 -13.97 -4.99
C THR A 23 -7.16 -12.72 -4.15
N THR A 24 -8.41 -12.25 -4.17
CA THR A 24 -8.78 -11.05 -3.40
C THR A 24 -8.72 -11.34 -1.89
N GLU A 25 -9.04 -12.56 -1.49
CA GLU A 25 -8.99 -13.07 -0.13
C GLU A 25 -7.57 -13.02 0.42
N ASN A 26 -6.58 -13.55 -0.30
CA ASN A 26 -5.19 -13.50 0.14
C ASN A 26 -4.68 -12.06 0.27
N ILE A 27 -5.07 -11.17 -0.65
CA ILE A 27 -4.69 -9.75 -0.56
C ILE A 27 -5.30 -9.10 0.68
N ILE A 28 -6.57 -9.39 0.98
CA ILE A 28 -7.24 -8.88 2.19
C ILE A 28 -6.55 -9.41 3.44
N GLU A 29 -6.25 -10.71 3.49
CA GLU A 29 -5.55 -11.35 4.60
C GLU A 29 -4.18 -10.73 4.83
N PHE A 30 -3.38 -10.58 3.77
CA PHE A 30 -2.10 -9.89 3.81
C PHE A 30 -2.26 -8.47 4.37
N CYS A 31 -3.18 -7.68 3.80
CA CYS A 31 -3.44 -6.31 4.24
C CYS A 31 -3.89 -6.25 5.71
N GLN A 32 -4.60 -7.26 6.20
CA GLN A 32 -5.00 -7.37 7.60
C GLN A 32 -3.83 -7.68 8.52
N ASN A 33 -2.97 -8.61 8.11
CA ASN A 33 -1.77 -8.98 8.87
C ASN A 33 -0.80 -7.81 9.04
N ILE A 34 -0.69 -6.95 8.03
CA ILE A 34 0.20 -5.78 8.06
C ILE A 34 -0.50 -4.49 8.51
N GLY A 35 -1.80 -4.57 8.84
CA GLY A 35 -2.58 -3.45 9.39
C GLY A 35 -3.05 -2.39 8.38
N LEU A 36 -2.96 -2.63 7.06
CA LEU A 36 -3.50 -1.72 6.04
C LEU A 36 -5.02 -1.82 5.89
N ILE A 37 -5.61 -2.99 6.21
CA ILE A 37 -7.05 -3.20 6.34
C ILE A 37 -7.32 -3.68 7.77
N PRO A 38 -8.28 -3.11 8.50
CA PRO A 38 -8.56 -3.57 9.85
C PRO A 38 -9.29 -4.93 9.83
N ILE A 39 -9.20 -5.69 10.91
CA ILE A 39 -9.96 -6.95 11.08
C ILE A 39 -11.43 -6.73 11.49
N SER A 40 -11.81 -5.48 11.70
CA SER A 40 -13.18 -5.03 11.99
C SER A 40 -13.36 -3.58 11.49
N PRO A 41 -14.58 -3.08 11.23
CA PRO A 41 -14.75 -1.73 10.71
C PRO A 41 -14.28 -0.66 11.71
N THR A 42 -13.51 0.31 11.22
CA THR A 42 -13.04 1.48 11.98
C THR A 42 -14.17 2.44 12.33
N ASN A 43 -15.14 2.58 11.42
CA ASN A 43 -16.32 3.42 11.58
C ASN A 43 -17.58 2.55 11.71
N PRO A 44 -17.99 2.18 12.94
CA PRO A 44 -19.22 1.44 13.16
C PRO A 44 -20.45 2.27 12.74
N CYS A 45 -21.61 1.63 12.74
CA CYS A 45 -22.86 2.30 12.41
C CYS A 45 -23.15 3.39 13.45
N ALA A 46 -24.01 4.36 13.11
CA ALA A 46 -24.38 5.44 14.03
C ALA A 46 -24.93 4.94 15.38
N LYS A 47 -25.46 3.70 15.42
CA LYS A 47 -25.97 3.02 16.61
C LYS A 47 -24.89 2.25 17.40
N GLN A 48 -23.64 2.34 16.97
CA GLN A 48 -22.45 1.77 17.64
C GLN A 48 -22.54 0.27 17.98
N HIS A 49 -23.27 -0.51 17.18
CA HIS A 49 -23.23 -1.97 17.32
C HIS A 49 -21.81 -2.48 17.05
N ASN A 50 -21.35 -3.46 17.84
CA ASN A 50 -20.02 -4.07 17.72
C ASN A 50 -20.04 -5.44 17.01
N ASN A 51 -21.22 -5.98 16.71
CA ASN A 51 -21.36 -7.28 16.04
C ASN A 51 -21.27 -7.14 14.51
N TRP A 52 -20.04 -7.10 14.00
CA TRP A 52 -19.74 -7.01 12.57
C TRP A 52 -19.08 -8.28 12.04
N TYR A 53 -19.26 -8.52 10.76
CA TYR A 53 -18.54 -9.56 10.04
C TYR A 53 -18.23 -9.08 8.63
N MET A 54 -17.14 -9.60 8.07
CA MET A 54 -16.86 -9.46 6.65
C MET A 54 -17.67 -10.51 5.89
N GLY A 55 -18.29 -10.13 4.78
CA GLY A 55 -18.93 -11.11 3.93
C GLY A 55 -18.86 -10.77 2.46
N ALA A 56 -18.94 -11.80 1.62
CA ALA A 56 -18.89 -11.67 0.18
C ALA A 56 -20.01 -10.77 -0.37
N CYS A 57 -19.70 -10.01 -1.41
CA CYS A 57 -20.60 -9.12 -2.13
C CYS A 57 -20.08 -8.93 -3.57
N ALA A 58 -20.58 -9.72 -4.52
CA ALA A 58 -20.14 -9.66 -5.91
C ALA A 58 -20.26 -8.26 -6.56
N ARG A 59 -21.23 -7.46 -6.08
CA ARG A 59 -21.47 -6.06 -6.52
C ARG A 59 -20.45 -5.06 -5.98
N SER A 60 -19.76 -5.38 -4.88
CA SER A 60 -18.68 -4.54 -4.38
C SER A 60 -17.43 -4.70 -5.25
N ARG A 61 -16.59 -3.66 -5.28
CA ARG A 61 -15.31 -3.67 -6.00
C ARG A 61 -14.43 -4.80 -5.51
N ASP A 62 -14.18 -4.82 -4.21
CA ASP A 62 -13.31 -5.79 -3.53
C ASP A 62 -13.98 -7.13 -3.23
N LYS A 63 -15.18 -7.38 -3.76
CA LYS A 63 -15.98 -8.59 -3.48
C LYS A 63 -16.32 -8.83 -2.00
N TYR A 64 -15.95 -7.93 -1.09
CA TYR A 64 -16.22 -8.00 0.34
C TYR A 64 -16.72 -6.67 0.90
N LEU A 65 -17.57 -6.77 1.93
CA LEU A 65 -18.06 -5.63 2.72
C LEU A 65 -18.12 -6.00 4.19
N TRP A 66 -17.97 -5.00 5.05
CA TRP A 66 -18.36 -5.09 6.45
C TRP A 66 -19.88 -5.04 6.57
N ARG A 67 -20.45 -5.93 7.37
CA ARG A 67 -21.89 -5.99 7.64
C ARG A 67 -22.17 -6.05 9.12
N CYS A 68 -23.03 -5.16 9.60
CA CYS A 68 -23.55 -5.22 10.96
C CYS A 68 -24.63 -6.29 11.06
N ARG A 69 -24.51 -7.23 12.01
CA ARG A 69 -25.53 -8.26 12.21
C ARG A 69 -26.86 -7.69 12.70
N THR A 70 -26.81 -6.63 13.51
CA THR A 70 -27.98 -6.04 14.18
C THR A 70 -28.78 -5.14 13.26
N CYS A 71 -28.16 -4.08 12.70
CA CYS A 71 -28.88 -3.08 11.90
C CYS A 71 -28.73 -3.25 10.40
N LYS A 72 -28.01 -4.28 9.93
CA LYS A 72 -27.78 -4.62 8.51
C LYS A 72 -27.08 -3.54 7.68
N THR A 73 -26.60 -2.48 8.33
CA THR A 73 -25.75 -1.45 7.70
C THR A 73 -24.49 -2.10 7.14
N THR A 74 -24.09 -1.63 5.96
CA THR A 74 -22.87 -2.08 5.29
C THR A 74 -21.83 -0.95 5.23
N ARG A 75 -20.55 -1.34 5.18
CA ARG A 75 -19.41 -0.44 4.96
C ARG A 75 -18.42 -1.11 4.02
N SER A 76 -17.69 -0.30 3.25
CA SER A 76 -16.56 -0.79 2.46
C SER A 76 -15.50 -1.36 3.40
N ILE A 77 -14.81 -2.43 2.98
CA ILE A 77 -13.64 -2.92 3.73
C ILE A 77 -12.50 -1.89 3.78
N ARG A 78 -12.52 -0.94 2.83
CA ARG A 78 -11.55 0.14 2.70
C ARG A 78 -11.89 1.37 3.53
N ASP A 79 -13.06 1.44 4.15
CA ASP A 79 -13.52 2.65 4.83
C ASP A 79 -12.60 3.02 6.01
N GLY A 80 -12.16 4.28 6.06
CA GLY A 80 -11.23 4.78 7.08
C GLY A 80 -9.80 4.23 6.98
N THR A 81 -9.43 3.58 5.87
CA THR A 81 -8.07 3.05 5.64
C THR A 81 -7.32 3.80 4.54
N PHE A 82 -6.04 3.44 4.35
CA PHE A 82 -5.18 3.86 3.23
C PHE A 82 -5.88 3.74 1.86
N PHE A 83 -6.79 2.77 1.69
CA PHE A 83 -7.46 2.49 0.42
C PHE A 83 -8.76 3.29 0.20
N SER A 84 -9.24 4.06 1.19
CA SER A 84 -10.60 4.65 1.21
C SER A 84 -10.96 5.47 -0.04
N LYS A 85 -10.01 6.24 -0.56
CA LYS A 85 -10.23 7.20 -1.66
C LYS A 85 -9.80 6.65 -3.01
N SER A 86 -9.30 5.42 -3.06
CA SER A 86 -8.81 4.80 -4.28
C SER A 86 -9.95 4.36 -5.19
N LYS A 87 -9.85 4.75 -6.47
CA LYS A 87 -10.69 4.20 -7.55
C LYS A 87 -10.11 2.92 -8.16
N LEU A 88 -8.92 2.51 -7.74
CA LEU A 88 -8.24 1.31 -8.23
C LEU A 88 -8.75 0.06 -7.55
N GLU A 89 -8.57 -1.08 -8.21
CA GLU A 89 -8.77 -2.38 -7.56
C GLU A 89 -7.72 -2.58 -6.45
N LEU A 90 -8.06 -3.36 -5.42
CA LEU A 90 -7.21 -3.49 -4.24
C LEU A 90 -5.84 -4.08 -4.61
N HIS A 91 -5.83 -5.13 -5.45
CA HIS A 91 -4.62 -5.74 -5.96
C HIS A 91 -3.69 -4.72 -6.63
N GLN A 92 -4.23 -3.79 -7.43
CA GLN A 92 -3.40 -2.81 -8.15
C GLN A 92 -2.65 -1.88 -7.20
N VAL A 93 -3.30 -1.46 -6.11
CA VAL A 93 -2.66 -0.59 -5.11
C VAL A 93 -1.62 -1.38 -4.33
N VAL A 94 -1.93 -2.63 -3.98
CA VAL A 94 -1.07 -3.49 -3.17
C VAL A 94 0.16 -3.96 -3.96
N ASP A 95 0.01 -4.30 -5.23
CA ASP A 95 1.13 -4.58 -6.14
C ASP A 95 2.01 -3.35 -6.33
N LEU A 96 1.41 -2.17 -6.51
CA LEU A 96 2.16 -0.93 -6.63
C LEU A 96 2.97 -0.65 -5.36
N LEU A 97 2.40 -0.86 -4.17
CA LEU A 97 3.12 -0.73 -2.91
C LEU A 97 4.31 -1.70 -2.84
N PHE A 98 4.11 -2.96 -3.23
CA PHE A 98 5.15 -3.97 -3.24
C PHE A 98 6.32 -3.57 -4.15
N TYR A 99 6.07 -3.32 -5.44
CA TYR A 99 7.13 -2.96 -6.38
C TYR A 99 7.79 -1.62 -6.04
N TRP A 100 7.04 -0.66 -5.50
CA TRP A 100 7.58 0.60 -5.02
C TRP A 100 8.52 0.42 -3.83
N SER A 101 8.17 -0.43 -2.87
CA SER A 101 9.03 -0.73 -1.72
C SER A 101 10.35 -1.40 -2.13
N GLN A 102 10.34 -2.19 -3.20
CA GLN A 102 11.53 -2.86 -3.74
C GLN A 102 12.33 -2.01 -4.74
N CYS A 103 11.98 -0.74 -4.94
CA CYS A 103 12.59 0.14 -5.95
C CYS A 103 12.52 -0.44 -7.39
N ASN A 104 11.53 -1.29 -7.67
CA ASN A 104 11.26 -1.89 -8.97
C ASN A 104 10.01 -1.25 -9.62
N ASP A 105 9.92 0.08 -9.56
CA ASP A 105 8.70 0.86 -9.81
C ASP A 105 8.75 1.68 -11.10
N SER A 106 9.51 1.19 -12.09
CA SER A 106 9.53 1.78 -13.43
C SER A 106 8.14 1.75 -14.06
N HIS A 107 7.77 2.79 -14.82
CA HIS A 107 6.44 2.87 -15.43
C HIS A 107 6.13 1.67 -16.32
N GLU A 108 7.13 1.18 -17.04
CA GLU A 108 7.03 0.03 -17.92
C GLU A 108 6.76 -1.27 -17.14
N HIS A 109 7.46 -1.48 -16.02
CA HIS A 109 7.26 -2.63 -15.15
C HIS A 109 5.87 -2.60 -14.51
N LEU A 110 5.48 -1.48 -13.89
CA LEU A 110 4.18 -1.33 -13.25
C LEU A 110 3.01 -1.44 -14.24
N ARG A 111 3.18 -0.97 -15.48
CA ARG A 111 2.15 -1.12 -16.51
C ARG A 111 1.93 -2.58 -16.90
N ARG A 112 3.01 -3.37 -16.99
CA ARG A 112 2.93 -4.80 -17.29
C ARG A 112 2.33 -5.61 -16.15
N HIS A 113 2.78 -5.37 -14.92
CA HIS A 113 2.43 -6.20 -13.77
C HIS A 113 1.11 -5.77 -13.12
N CYS A 114 0.87 -4.47 -12.94
CA CYS A 114 -0.30 -3.95 -12.21
C CYS A 114 -1.48 -3.54 -13.11
N LYS A 115 -1.34 -3.71 -14.44
CA LYS A 115 -2.38 -3.47 -15.45
C LYS A 115 -3.00 -2.07 -15.39
N PHE A 116 -2.19 -1.05 -15.08
CA PHE A 116 -2.65 0.33 -15.09
C PHE A 116 -2.99 0.81 -16.50
N THR A 117 -4.14 1.47 -16.65
CA THR A 117 -4.60 2.00 -17.95
C THR A 117 -3.98 3.35 -18.31
N ARG A 118 -3.56 4.13 -17.31
CA ARG A 118 -3.06 5.49 -17.47
C ARG A 118 -1.83 5.72 -16.62
N GLU A 119 -0.79 6.30 -17.22
CA GLU A 119 0.45 6.66 -16.53
C GLU A 119 0.23 7.69 -15.42
N SER A 120 -0.70 8.63 -15.62
CA SER A 120 -1.04 9.64 -14.62
C SER A 120 -1.49 9.04 -13.29
N ILE A 121 -2.09 7.85 -13.29
CA ILE A 121 -2.50 7.13 -12.07
C ILE A 121 -1.27 6.65 -11.31
N ILE A 122 -0.28 6.10 -12.01
CA ILE A 122 0.96 5.61 -11.41
C ILE A 122 1.68 6.77 -10.71
N ILE A 123 1.81 7.91 -11.39
CA ILE A 123 2.47 9.10 -10.85
C ILE A 123 1.72 9.62 -9.61
N GLU A 124 0.39 9.73 -9.67
CA GLU A 124 -0.44 10.18 -8.54
C GLU A 124 -0.23 9.30 -7.30
N TRP A 125 -0.23 7.98 -7.48
CA TRP A 125 -0.03 7.04 -6.38
C TRP A 125 1.40 7.05 -5.84
N LYS A 126 2.42 7.15 -6.70
CA LYS A 126 3.81 7.29 -6.27
C LYS A 126 4.01 8.55 -5.43
N ASN A 127 3.39 9.66 -5.82
CA ASN A 127 3.41 10.89 -5.03
C ASN A 127 2.65 10.71 -3.71
N PHE A 128 1.46 10.11 -3.71
CA PHE A 128 0.70 9.82 -2.50
C PHE A 128 1.49 8.97 -1.49
N MET A 129 2.15 7.90 -1.95
CA MET A 129 3.01 7.07 -1.10
C MET A 129 4.21 7.86 -0.56
N ARG A 130 4.85 8.68 -1.42
CA ARG A 130 5.94 9.56 -1.00
C ARG A 130 5.49 10.56 0.07
N ASP A 131 4.34 11.18 -0.09
CA ASP A 131 3.80 12.16 0.86
C ASP A 131 3.51 11.53 2.22
N ILE A 132 3.05 10.28 2.24
CA ILE A 132 2.83 9.51 3.47
C ILE A 132 4.16 9.17 4.15
N CYS A 133 5.17 8.77 3.39
CA CYS A 133 6.47 8.38 3.94
C CYS A 133 7.39 9.58 4.27
N ALA A 134 7.21 10.74 3.63
CA ALA A 134 8.09 11.89 3.75
C ALA A 134 8.28 12.36 5.20
N PRO A 135 7.25 12.50 6.05
CA PRO A 135 7.43 12.89 7.45
C PRO A 135 8.36 11.96 8.23
N TYR A 136 8.28 10.64 7.97
CA TYR A 136 9.17 9.67 8.60
C TYR A 136 10.62 9.90 8.20
N PHE A 137 10.90 10.04 6.90
CA PHE A 137 12.26 10.28 6.40
C PHE A 137 12.81 11.66 6.74
N LEU A 138 11.95 12.66 6.97
CA LEU A 138 12.38 13.97 7.47
C LEU A 138 12.85 13.88 8.94
N LEU A 139 12.22 13.03 9.75
CA LEU A 139 12.59 12.79 11.15
C LEU A 139 13.73 11.76 11.28
N HIS A 140 13.85 10.87 10.31
CA HIS A 140 14.83 9.80 10.24
C HIS A 140 15.55 9.84 8.88
N PRO A 141 16.35 10.90 8.61
CA PRO A 141 17.06 11.01 7.36
C PRO A 141 17.98 9.80 7.19
N PRO A 142 17.93 9.10 6.04
CA PRO A 142 18.82 7.99 5.80
C PRO A 142 20.28 8.49 5.83
N PRO A 143 21.22 7.69 6.36
CA PRO A 143 22.64 8.03 6.29
C PRO A 143 23.03 8.28 4.83
N ILE A 144 23.61 9.43 4.54
CA ILE A 144 24.10 9.77 3.21
C ILE A 144 25.31 8.88 2.84
N ASP A 145 25.97 8.31 3.85
CA ASP A 145 27.15 7.45 3.78
C ASP A 145 26.82 5.96 3.94
N GLY A 146 26.11 5.39 2.97
CA GLY A 146 26.12 3.93 2.81
C GLY A 146 27.53 3.44 2.42
N VAL A 147 28.01 2.35 3.02
CA VAL A 147 29.26 1.66 2.59
C VAL A 147 29.17 1.40 1.09
N GLY A 148 30.00 2.09 0.29
CA GLY A 148 30.07 1.96 -1.16
C GLY A 148 29.70 3.20 -1.98
N HIS A 149 29.12 4.26 -1.37
CA HIS A 149 28.83 5.50 -2.08
C HIS A 149 29.88 6.59 -1.77
N ILE A 150 30.81 6.81 -2.71
CA ILE A 150 31.65 8.02 -2.70
C ILE A 150 30.77 9.16 -3.22
N VAL A 151 30.28 10.01 -2.32
CA VAL A 151 29.65 11.28 -2.71
C VAL A 151 30.74 12.19 -3.23
N LYS A 152 30.89 12.23 -4.55
CA LYS A 152 31.78 13.19 -5.22
C LYS A 152 31.08 14.54 -5.18
N ILE A 153 31.45 15.36 -4.22
CA ILE A 153 31.06 16.77 -4.18
C ILE A 153 31.85 17.45 -5.30
N ASP A 154 31.19 17.78 -6.40
CA ASP A 154 31.78 18.64 -7.41
C ASP A 154 31.75 20.06 -6.84
N GLU A 155 32.90 20.54 -6.37
CA GLU A 155 33.06 21.94 -6.00
C GLU A 155 32.89 22.77 -7.27
N SER A 156 31.73 23.40 -7.41
CA SER A 156 31.50 24.39 -8.46
C SER A 156 32.55 25.49 -8.32
N SER A 157 33.51 25.50 -9.25
CA SER A 157 34.55 26.52 -9.32
C SER A 157 33.92 27.86 -9.67
N TRP A 158 33.70 28.70 -8.65
CA TRP A 158 33.36 30.10 -8.82
C TRP A 158 34.53 30.78 -9.53
N THR A 159 34.32 31.15 -10.80
CA THR A 159 35.27 31.99 -11.52
C THR A 159 34.94 33.45 -11.20
N LYS A 160 36.00 34.20 -10.87
CA LYS A 160 35.99 35.53 -10.26
C LYS A 160 35.65 36.64 -11.24
#